data_AF-A0AAU6YR42-F1
#
_entry.id   AF-A0AAU6YR42-F1
#
_cell.length_a   1.000
_cell.length_b   1.000
_cell.length_c   1.000
_cell.angle_alpha   90.00
_cell.angle_beta   90.00
_cell.angle_gamma   90.00
#
_symmetry.space_group_name_H-M   'P 1'
#
loop_
_entity.id
_entity.type
_entity.pdbx_description
1 polymer ?
#
loop_
_entity_poly.entity_id
_entity_poly.type
_entity_poly.pdbx_seq_one_letter_code
_entity_poly.pdbx_strand_id
1 'polypeptide(L)'
;MLQISDMDIRDHMRARFSFDEMLAEMRAISHVAEQRQQYGSRAEMGLGGPRSYQDVGTAESVMDWMHEHELRRVNQIKLSLPSSGEEALAARERIQKRIAARRAARTPASA
;
A
#
# COMPACT_ATOMS: atom_id res chain seq x y z
N MET A 1 19.17 19.93 -1.11
CA MET A 1 17.97 19.10 -0.94
C MET A 1 18.00 18.07 -2.06
N LEU A 2 18.21 16.79 -1.76
CA LEU A 2 18.21 15.73 -2.78
C LEU A 2 16.77 15.58 -3.29
N GLN A 3 16.53 15.95 -4.54
CA GLN A 3 15.24 15.72 -5.21
C GLN A 3 15.22 14.25 -5.63
N ILE A 4 14.56 13.41 -4.83
CA ILE A 4 14.28 12.02 -5.19
C ILE A 4 12.89 11.99 -5.81
N SER A 5 12.74 11.39 -6.99
CA SER A 5 11.44 11.29 -7.64
C SER A 5 10.58 10.20 -6.99
N ASP A 6 9.26 10.33 -7.11
CA ASP A 6 8.32 9.30 -6.66
C ASP A 6 8.58 7.94 -7.34
N MET A 7 9.09 7.97 -8.57
CA MET A 7 9.45 6.77 -9.33
C MET A 7 10.67 6.06 -8.72
N ASP A 8 11.69 6.82 -8.30
CA ASP A 8 12.87 6.25 -7.64
C ASP A 8 12.51 5.63 -6.29
N ILE A 9 11.61 6.28 -5.53
CA ILE A 9 11.12 5.75 -4.25
C ILE A 9 10.37 4.45 -4.48
N ARG A 10 9.49 4.42 -5.49
CA ARG A 10 8.72 3.24 -5.85
C ARG A 10 9.61 2.06 -6.18
N ASP A 11 10.60 2.28 -7.04
CA ASP A 11 11.49 1.23 -7.51
C ASP A 11 12.40 0.73 -6.36
N HIS A 12 12.86 1.64 -5.49
CA HIS A 12 13.59 1.29 -4.26
C HIS A 12 12.74 0.45 -3.30
N MET A 13 11.48 0.82 -3.10
CA MET A 13 10.55 0.09 -2.23
C MET A 13 10.28 -1.31 -2.77
N ARG A 14 9.97 -1.45 -4.07
CA ARG A 14 9.75 -2.74 -4.73
C ARG A 14 10.99 -3.64 -4.72
N ALA A 15 12.20 -3.07 -4.74
CA ALA A 15 13.45 -3.82 -4.67
C ALA A 15 13.78 -4.35 -3.27
N ARG A 16 13.28 -3.68 -2.22
CA ARG A 16 13.68 -3.94 -0.83
C ARG A 16 12.63 -4.68 -0.01
N PHE A 17 11.36 -4.52 -0.35
CA PHE A 17 10.24 -5.08 0.42
C PHE A 17 9.34 -5.91 -0.48
N SER A 18 8.89 -7.03 0.06
CA SER A 18 7.81 -7.80 -0.53
C SER A 18 6.48 -7.05 -0.44
N PHE A 19 5.53 -7.46 -1.29
CA PHE A 19 4.15 -6.95 -1.23
C PHE A 19 3.54 -7.13 0.16
N ASP A 20 3.71 -8.29 0.78
CA ASP A 20 3.13 -8.60 2.08
C ASP A 20 3.73 -7.73 3.20
N GLU A 21 5.04 -7.45 3.14
CA GLU A 21 5.71 -6.55 4.09
C GLU A 21 5.20 -5.11 3.95
N MET A 22 5.09 -4.60 2.72
CA MET A 22 4.55 -3.26 2.46
C MET A 22 3.09 -3.15 2.93
N LEU A 23 2.28 -4.18 2.68
CA LEU A 23 0.89 -4.22 3.11
C LEU A 23 0.77 -4.31 4.63
N ALA A 24 1.61 -5.11 5.28
CA ALA A 24 1.66 -5.23 6.74
C ALA A 24 2.06 -3.90 7.39
N GLU A 25 3.05 -3.20 6.82
CA GLU A 25 3.47 -1.88 7.29
C GLU A 25 2.33 -0.86 7.18
N MET A 26 1.64 -0.81 6.03
CA MET A 26 0.48 0.08 5.85
C MET A 26 -0.62 -0.22 6.88
N ARG A 27 -0.91 -1.50 7.15
CA ARG A 27 -1.89 -1.90 8.17
C ARG A 27 -1.46 -1.51 9.58
N ALA A 28 -0.18 -1.65 9.91
CA ALA A 28 0.35 -1.24 11.22
C ALA A 28 0.18 0.27 11.45
N ILE A 29 0.50 1.08 10.43
CA ILE A 29 0.31 2.54 10.50
C ILE A 29 -1.17 2.89 10.68
N SER A 30 -2.07 2.28 9.89
CA SER A 30 -3.51 2.48 10.03
C SER A 30 -4.01 2.08 11.42
N HIS A 31 -3.54 0.96 11.96
CA HIS A 31 -3.95 0.49 13.27
C HIS A 31 -3.58 1.47 14.39
N VAL A 32 -2.37 2.04 14.36
CA VAL A 32 -1.97 3.05 15.35
C VAL A 32 -2.84 4.31 15.20
N ALA A 33 -3.14 4.74 13.98
CA ALA A 33 -4.01 5.88 13.73
C ALA A 33 -5.47 5.63 14.19
N GLU A 34 -5.99 4.42 14.02
CA GLU A 34 -7.29 3.99 14.56
C GLU A 34 -7.31 4.05 16.09
N GLN A 35 -6.25 3.59 16.77
CA GLN A 35 -6.14 3.70 18.22
C GLN A 35 -6.14 5.17 18.68
N ARG A 36 -5.43 6.05 17.95
CA ARG A 36 -5.46 7.50 18.22
C ARG A 36 -6.85 8.07 17.99
N GLN A 37 -7.55 7.66 16.95
CA GLN A 37 -8.93 8.08 16.69
C GLN A 37 -9.87 7.66 17.82
N GLN A 38 -9.68 6.47 18.36
CA GLN A 38 -10.56 5.91 19.39
C GLN A 38 -10.31 6.47 20.79
N TYR A 39 -9.05 6.72 21.15
CA TYR A 39 -8.64 7.04 22.53
C TYR A 39 -7.86 8.35 22.68
N GLY A 40 -7.50 8.99 21.57
CA GLY A 40 -6.59 10.12 21.56
C GLY A 40 -7.28 11.47 21.65
N SER A 41 -6.55 12.44 22.20
CA SER A 41 -6.87 13.86 22.10
C SER A 41 -6.02 14.49 20.99
N ARG A 42 -6.64 14.92 19.88
CA ARG A 42 -5.92 15.54 18.75
C ARG A 42 -5.07 16.73 19.17
N ALA A 43 -5.60 17.55 20.08
CA ALA A 43 -4.94 18.75 20.59
C ALA A 43 -3.63 18.42 21.32
N GLU A 44 -3.60 17.30 22.05
CA GLU A 44 -2.42 16.86 22.80
C GLU A 44 -1.39 16.14 21.93
N MET A 45 -1.84 15.51 20.84
CA MET A 45 -0.97 14.73 19.95
C MET A 45 -0.22 15.58 18.91
N GLY A 46 -0.44 16.90 18.86
CA GLY A 46 0.17 17.76 17.85
C GLY A 46 -0.18 17.35 16.41
N LEU A 47 -1.29 16.62 16.24
CA LEU A 47 -1.87 16.34 14.93
C LEU A 47 -2.46 17.68 14.47
N GLY A 48 -1.94 18.22 13.37
CA GLY A 48 -2.30 19.56 12.88
C GLY A 48 -3.81 19.77 12.70
N GLY A 49 -4.16 21.00 12.28
CA GLY A 49 -5.54 21.35 11.99
C GLY A 49 -6.20 20.40 10.96
N PRO A 50 -7.54 20.42 10.87
CA PRO A 50 -8.27 19.62 9.90
C PRO A 50 -7.72 19.81 8.50
N ARG A 51 -7.51 18.70 7.76
CA ARG A 51 -6.83 18.75 6.45
C ARG A 51 -7.75 19.16 5.30
N SER A 52 -9.06 19.21 5.52
CA SER A 52 -10.00 19.81 4.59
C SER A 52 -10.64 21.06 5.19
N TYR A 53 -10.90 22.05 4.33
CA TYR A 53 -11.55 23.31 4.68
C TYR A 53 -13.01 23.11 5.17
N GLN A 54 -13.61 21.95 4.89
CA GLN A 54 -14.95 21.59 5.36
C GLN A 54 -14.94 20.97 6.77
N ASP A 55 -13.78 20.54 7.27
CA ASP A 55 -13.68 19.74 8.50
C ASP A 55 -13.36 20.58 9.74
N VAL A 56 -13.90 21.80 9.83
CA VAL A 56 -13.85 22.55 11.09
C VAL A 56 -14.79 21.86 12.08
N GLY A 57 -14.30 20.82 12.75
CA GLY A 57 -14.98 20.14 13.86
C GLY A 57 -15.12 18.63 13.76
N THR A 58 -14.86 18.00 12.61
CA THR A 58 -15.08 16.56 12.40
C THR A 58 -13.89 15.91 11.69
N ALA A 59 -13.05 15.19 12.44
CA ALA A 59 -12.05 14.29 11.85
C ALA A 59 -12.71 12.94 11.54
N GLU A 60 -13.08 12.71 10.29
CA GLU A 60 -13.88 11.54 9.90
C GLU A 60 -13.04 10.34 9.46
N SER A 61 -11.81 10.54 8.99
CA SER A 61 -10.97 9.48 8.43
C SER A 61 -9.79 9.10 9.33
N VAL A 62 -9.39 7.82 9.30
CA VAL A 62 -8.17 7.32 9.97
C VAL A 62 -6.93 8.11 9.53
N MET A 63 -6.90 8.61 8.29
CA MET A 63 -5.78 9.40 7.75
C MET A 63 -5.61 10.73 8.49
N ASP A 64 -6.68 11.31 9.02
CA ASP A 64 -6.60 12.57 9.80
C ASP A 64 -5.89 12.37 11.13
N TRP A 65 -5.85 11.13 11.62
CA TRP A 65 -5.18 10.72 12.86
C TRP A 65 -3.76 10.20 12.63
N MET A 66 -3.25 10.32 11.40
CA MET A 66 -1.86 10.07 11.06
C MET A 66 -1.01 11.35 11.12
N HIS A 67 0.20 11.21 11.65
CA HIS A 67 1.25 12.21 11.53
C HIS A 67 1.72 12.36 10.08
N GLU A 68 2.40 13.47 9.77
CA GLU A 68 2.85 13.74 8.41
C GLU A 68 3.82 12.67 7.86
N HIS A 69 4.71 12.17 8.70
CA HIS A 69 5.66 11.11 8.30
C HIS A 69 4.96 9.78 7.99
N GLU A 70 3.89 9.45 8.73
CA GLU A 70 3.06 8.25 8.50
C GLU A 70 2.33 8.35 7.15
N LEU A 71 1.77 9.52 6.83
CA LEU A 71 1.12 9.74 5.53
C LEU A 71 2.10 9.66 4.38
N ARG A 72 3.27 10.29 4.52
CA ARG A 72 4.33 10.19 3.52
C ARG A 72 4.69 8.72 3.29
N ARG A 73 4.85 7.95 4.37
CA ARG A 73 5.15 6.51 4.28
C ARG A 73 4.04 5.71 3.60
N VAL A 74 2.79 5.94 3.98
CA VAL A 74 1.62 5.31 3.36
C VAL A 74 1.53 5.65 1.87
N ASN A 75 1.79 6.90 1.48
CA ASN A 75 1.80 7.30 0.07
C ASN A 75 2.91 6.59 -0.72
N GLN A 76 4.13 6.51 -0.17
CA GLN A 76 5.23 5.77 -0.79
C GLN A 76 4.88 4.30 -1.00
N ILE A 77 4.27 3.66 0.01
CA ILE A 77 3.79 2.29 -0.09
C ILE A 77 2.72 2.18 -1.18
N LYS A 78 1.69 3.04 -1.17
CA LYS A 78 0.61 3.02 -2.17
C LYS A 78 1.12 3.15 -3.60
N LEU A 79 2.10 4.02 -3.84
CA LEU A 79 2.75 4.16 -5.15
C LEU A 79 3.52 2.90 -5.56
N SER A 80 4.01 2.14 -4.57
CA SER A 80 4.81 0.92 -4.74
C SER A 80 3.97 -0.34 -4.90
N LEU A 81 2.72 -0.33 -4.45
CA LEU A 81 1.82 -1.45 -4.66
C LEU A 81 1.57 -1.68 -6.17
N PRO A 82 1.34 -2.93 -6.59
CA PRO A 82 0.94 -3.22 -7.95
C PRO A 82 -0.33 -2.46 -8.31
N SER A 83 -0.36 -1.85 -9.51
CA SER A 83 -1.62 -1.33 -10.04
C SER A 83 -2.58 -2.48 -10.34
N SER A 84 -3.88 -2.20 -10.39
CA SER A 84 -4.90 -3.18 -10.81
C SER A 84 -4.59 -3.82 -12.18
N GLY A 85 -3.94 -3.07 -13.09
CA GLY A 85 -3.46 -3.57 -14.37
C GLY A 85 -2.30 -4.56 -14.24
N GLU A 86 -1.33 -4.29 -13.38
CA GLU A 86 -0.21 -5.20 -13.08
C GLU A 86 -0.73 -6.49 -12.42
N GLU A 87 -1.70 -6.40 -11.51
CA GLU A 87 -2.34 -7.56 -10.88
C GLU A 87 -3.11 -8.41 -11.89
N ALA A 88 -3.86 -7.78 -12.80
CA ALA A 88 -4.60 -8.46 -13.86
C ALA A 88 -3.67 -9.21 -14.81
N LEU A 89 -2.54 -8.62 -15.19
CA LEU A 89 -1.50 -9.27 -16.01
C LEU A 89 -0.89 -10.46 -15.28
N ALA A 90 -0.47 -10.29 -14.03
CA ALA A 90 0.08 -11.37 -13.22
C ALA A 90 -0.93 -12.52 -13.01
N ALA A 91 -2.23 -12.20 -12.84
CA ALA A 91 -3.29 -13.20 -12.77
C ALA A 91 -3.44 -13.96 -14.10
N ARG A 92 -3.43 -13.26 -15.24
CA ARG A 92 -3.50 -13.85 -16.57
C ARG A 92 -2.32 -14.79 -16.83
N GLU A 93 -1.11 -14.39 -16.47
CA GLU A 93 0.09 -15.23 -16.59
C GLU A 93 0.00 -16.49 -15.73
N ARG A 94 -0.48 -16.39 -14.48
CA ARG A 94 -0.71 -17.57 -13.62
C ARG A 94 -1.70 -18.54 -14.24
N ILE A 95 -2.78 -18.05 -14.83
CA ILE A 95 -3.78 -18.88 -15.53
C ILE A 95 -3.15 -19.53 -16.76
N GLN A 96 -2.40 -18.79 -17.58
CA GLN A 96 -1.72 -19.33 -18.77
C GLN A 96 -0.70 -20.41 -18.39
N LYS A 97 0.12 -20.21 -17.36
CA LYS A 97 1.05 -21.22 -16.84
C LYS A 97 0.33 -22.49 -16.41
N ARG A 98 -0.81 -22.36 -15.70
CA ARG A 98 -1.65 -23.52 -15.31
C ARG A 98 -2.22 -24.25 -16.53
N ILE A 99 -2.67 -23.52 -17.56
CA ILE A 99 -3.18 -24.11 -18.80
C ILE A 99 -2.05 -24.84 -19.55
N ALA A 100 -0.88 -24.23 -19.67
CA ALA A 100 0.29 -24.82 -20.32
C ALA A 100 0.75 -26.10 -19.59
N ALA A 101 0.84 -26.07 -18.26
CA ALA A 101 1.17 -27.25 -17.46
C ALA A 101 0.17 -28.40 -17.65
N ARG A 102 -1.14 -28.09 -17.70
CA ARG A 102 -2.18 -29.08 -18.01
C ARG A 102 -2.07 -29.65 -19.42
N ARG A 103 -1.67 -28.84 -20.41
CA ARG A 103 -1.45 -29.31 -21.78
C ARG A 103 -0.23 -30.22 -21.86
N ALA A 104 0.89 -29.85 -21.23
CA ALA A 104 2.09 -30.65 -21.16
C ALA A 104 1.85 -32.01 -20.47
N ALA A 105 1.08 -32.04 -19.39
CA ALA A 105 0.71 -33.30 -18.71
C ALA A 105 -0.26 -34.19 -19.53
N ARG A 106 -0.94 -33.65 -20.54
CA ARG A 106 -1.85 -34.38 -21.44
C ARG A 106 -1.18 -34.81 -22.74
N THR A 107 0.09 -34.46 -22.97
CA THR A 107 0.89 -35.06 -24.02
C THR A 107 1.48 -36.35 -23.42
N PRO A 108 0.87 -37.53 -23.64
CA PRO A 108 1.56 -38.77 -23.30
C PRO A 108 2.89 -38.78 -24.04
N ALA A 109 3.93 -39.27 -23.36
CA ALA A 109 5.14 -39.71 -24.01
C ALA A 109 4.74 -40.78 -25.05
N SER A 110 4.50 -40.36 -26.29
CA SER A 110 4.58 -41.24 -27.44
C SER A 110 6.05 -41.40 -27.77
N ALA A 111 6.67 -42.38 -27.10
CA ALA A 111 7.89 -43.05 -27.49
C ALA A 111 7.82 -44.49 -26.97
#